data_AF-A0A1M8A8I7-F1
#
_entry.id   AF-A0A1M8A8I7-F1
#
_cell.length_a   1.000
_cell.length_b   1.000
_cell.length_c   1.000
_cell.angle_alpha   90.00
_cell.angle_beta   90.00
_cell.angle_gamma   90.00
#
_symmetry.space_group_name_H-M   'P 1'
#
loop_
_entity.id
_entity.type
_entity.pdbx_description
1 polymer ?
#
loop_
_entity_poly.entity_id
_entity_poly.type
_entity_poly.pdbx_seq_one_letter_code
_entity_poly.pdbx_strand_id
1 'polypeptide(L)'
;MSEVSGKSADGPERLPALPDMRLEQFFLATLRGHIFLDDRVAADQHGTPNTAWERVAHIAWWPLLYQLFWEQIVSPIWQGMLWGLGGVALYHARFVFAKVHAQRPPPVTPGRSAKPFLSQLLARLGLGGLAI
;
A
#
# COMPACT_ATOMS: atom_id res chain seq x y z
N MET A 1 56.12 17.87 -28.27
CA MET A 1 55.28 16.76 -28.75
C MET A 1 55.44 15.64 -27.72
N SER A 2 54.49 15.31 -26.85
CA SER A 2 53.06 15.57 -26.86
C SER A 2 52.54 15.56 -25.42
N GLU A 3 51.66 16.52 -25.11
CA GLU A 3 50.81 16.52 -23.92
C GLU A 3 49.84 15.33 -23.98
N VAL A 4 49.76 14.54 -22.92
CA VAL A 4 48.63 13.62 -22.71
C VAL A 4 47.63 14.34 -21.81
N SER A 5 46.76 15.07 -22.48
CA SER A 5 45.52 15.64 -21.93
C SER A 5 44.49 14.51 -21.82
N GLY A 6 44.31 13.97 -20.62
CA GLY A 6 43.21 13.07 -20.27
C GLY A 6 42.09 13.85 -19.61
N LYS A 7 41.13 14.32 -20.42
CA LYS A 7 39.95 15.08 -19.98
C LYS A 7 38.72 14.16 -20.03
N SER A 8 38.14 13.84 -18.87
CA SER A 8 36.69 13.60 -18.59
C SER A 8 36.61 12.96 -17.20
N ALA A 9 36.25 13.68 -16.14
CA ALA A 9 34.88 14.06 -15.78
C ALA A 9 33.98 12.82 -15.55
N ASP A 10 34.32 12.00 -14.55
CA ASP A 10 33.39 11.03 -13.98
C ASP A 10 32.67 11.65 -12.78
N GLY A 11 31.36 11.80 -12.91
CA GLY A 11 30.47 12.13 -11.79
C GLY A 11 30.42 10.99 -10.78
N PRO A 12 29.75 11.16 -9.61
CA PRO A 12 29.75 10.14 -8.57
C PRO A 12 29.19 8.83 -9.15
N GLU A 13 30.05 7.81 -9.20
CA GLU A 13 29.70 6.42 -9.49
C GLU A 13 28.42 6.09 -8.72
N ARG A 14 27.34 5.82 -9.46
CA ARG A 14 26.11 5.32 -8.87
C ARG A 14 26.48 4.01 -8.17
N LEU A 15 26.46 4.04 -6.84
CA LEU A 15 26.54 2.83 -6.02
C LEU A 15 25.61 1.78 -6.65
N PRO A 16 26.05 0.51 -6.81
CA PRO A 16 25.18 -0.53 -7.34
C PRO A 16 23.90 -0.50 -6.51
N ALA A 17 22.75 -0.36 -7.17
CA ALA A 17 21.48 -0.34 -6.48
C ALA A 17 21.39 -1.63 -5.68
N LEU A 18 21.53 -1.53 -4.35
CA LEU A 18 21.44 -2.72 -3.51
C LEU A 18 20.09 -3.36 -3.80
N PRO A 19 20.04 -4.67 -4.09
CA PRO A 19 18.78 -5.36 -4.27
C PRO A 19 17.93 -5.14 -3.03
N ASP A 20 16.64 -4.84 -3.22
CA ASP A 20 15.73 -4.52 -2.13
C ASP A 20 15.57 -5.75 -1.21
N MET A 21 16.37 -5.80 -0.14
CA MET A 21 16.36 -6.89 0.83
C MET A 21 15.09 -6.88 1.71
N ARG A 22 14.16 -5.95 1.50
CA ARG A 22 12.92 -5.90 2.29
C ARG A 22 12.07 -7.15 2.11
N LEU A 23 12.06 -7.75 0.91
CA LEU A 23 11.35 -8.99 0.68
C LEU A 23 11.97 -10.13 1.49
N GLU A 24 13.29 -10.26 1.43
CA GLU A 24 14.03 -11.30 2.16
C GLU A 24 13.90 -11.12 3.68
N GLN A 25 13.97 -9.88 4.16
CA GLN A 25 13.75 -9.56 5.57
C GLN A 25 12.31 -9.87 6.02
N PHE A 26 11.32 -9.58 5.19
CA PHE A 26 9.93 -9.94 5.48
C PHE A 26 9.76 -11.46 5.51
N PHE A 27 10.29 -12.18 4.52
CA PHE A 27 10.25 -13.64 4.50
C PHE A 27 10.91 -14.25 5.73
N LEU A 28 12.10 -13.78 6.11
CA LEU A 28 12.81 -14.28 7.30
C LEU A 28 12.06 -13.95 8.60
N ALA A 29 11.44 -12.77 8.69
CA ALA A 29 10.62 -12.41 9.85
C ALA A 29 9.37 -13.29 9.97
N THR A 30 8.69 -13.55 8.86
CA THR A 30 7.51 -14.42 8.80
C THR A 30 7.86 -15.88 9.10
N LEU A 31 8.99 -16.37 8.56
CA LEU A 31 9.48 -17.72 8.79
C LEU A 31 9.94 -17.94 10.23
N ARG A 32 10.53 -16.92 10.87
CA ARG A 32 11.01 -17.01 12.26
C ARG A 32 9.93 -17.45 13.25
N GLY A 33 8.68 -17.03 13.05
CA GLY A 33 7.56 -17.43 13.92
C GLY A 33 7.14 -18.89 13.78
N HIS A 34 7.64 -19.59 12.76
CA HIS A 34 7.22 -20.94 12.38
C HIS A 34 8.35 -21.98 12.47
N ILE A 35 9.54 -21.55 12.91
CA ILE A 35 10.71 -22.40 13.11
C ILE A 35 10.84 -22.67 14.61
N PHE A 36 10.65 -23.92 15.00
CA PHE A 36 10.86 -24.37 16.38
C PHE A 36 12.28 -24.91 16.51
N LEU A 37 13.04 -24.30 17.42
CA LEU A 37 14.43 -24.67 17.71
C LEU A 37 14.43 -25.69 18.85
N ASP A 38 15.30 -26.70 18.79
CA ASP A 38 15.44 -27.67 19.88
C ASP A 38 16.28 -27.06 21.01
N ASP A 39 15.64 -26.75 22.14
CA ASP A 39 16.33 -26.24 23.33
C ASP A 39 17.26 -27.30 23.97
N ARG A 40 17.09 -28.59 23.62
CA ARG A 40 17.96 -29.66 24.15
C ARG A 40 19.37 -29.59 23.58
N VAL A 41 19.52 -29.18 22.33
CA VAL A 41 20.82 -28.92 21.71
C VAL A 41 21.48 -27.66 22.33
N ALA A 42 20.71 -26.79 23.01
CA ALA A 42 21.21 -25.63 23.75
C ALA A 42 21.95 -25.96 25.05
N ALA A 43 21.60 -27.07 25.70
CA ALA A 43 22.15 -27.46 27.00
C ALA A 43 23.57 -28.05 26.93
N ASP A 44 23.98 -28.60 25.78
CA ASP A 44 25.26 -29.29 25.60
C ASP A 44 26.41 -28.38 25.11
N GLN A 45 26.24 -27.05 25.15
CA GLN A 45 27.03 -26.08 24.37
C GLN A 45 28.29 -25.53 25.05
N HIS A 46 29.34 -26.33 25.16
CA HIS A 46 30.70 -25.81 25.46
C HIS A 46 31.80 -26.20 24.46
N GLY A 47 31.51 -26.93 23.37
CA GLY A 47 32.59 -27.53 22.57
C GLY A 47 32.51 -27.58 21.05
N THR A 48 31.35 -27.37 20.39
CA THR A 48 31.26 -27.56 18.94
C THR A 48 30.61 -26.38 18.20
N PRO A 49 31.14 -25.98 17.02
CA PRO A 49 30.53 -24.97 16.18
C PRO A 49 29.28 -25.55 15.49
N ASN A 50 28.18 -25.68 16.23
CA ASN A 50 26.93 -26.19 15.67
C ASN A 50 26.35 -25.13 14.73
N THR A 51 26.19 -25.50 13.46
CA THR A 51 25.63 -24.60 12.44
C THR A 51 24.15 -24.34 12.75
N ALA A 52 23.62 -23.15 12.43
CA ALA A 52 22.26 -22.76 12.79
C ALA A 52 21.17 -23.73 12.28
N TRP A 53 21.48 -24.51 11.24
CA TRP A 53 20.59 -25.51 10.65
C TRP A 53 20.43 -26.78 11.51
N GLU A 54 21.44 -27.16 12.30
CA GLU A 54 21.34 -28.33 13.20
C GLU A 54 20.42 -28.07 14.39
N ARG A 55 20.05 -26.81 14.65
CA ARG A 55 19.17 -26.42 15.75
C ARG A 55 17.69 -26.42 15.38
N VAL A 56 17.35 -26.57 14.10
CA VAL A 56 15.95 -26.55 13.62
C VAL A 56 15.32 -27.91 13.87
N ALA A 57 14.45 -28.00 14.87
CA ALA A 57 13.79 -29.25 15.26
C ALA A 57 12.58 -29.56 14.36
N HIS A 58 11.79 -28.52 14.06
CA HIS A 58 10.54 -28.67 13.32
C HIS A 58 10.13 -27.35 12.67
N ILE A 59 9.69 -27.43 11.41
CA ILE A 59 9.11 -26.31 10.66
C ILE A 59 7.61 -26.59 10.51
N ALA A 60 6.77 -25.71 11.03
CA ALA A 60 5.32 -25.86 10.92
C ALA A 60 4.83 -25.40 9.53
N TRP A 61 4.88 -26.32 8.57
CA TRP A 61 4.50 -26.05 7.17
C TRP A 61 3.02 -25.73 6.97
N TRP A 62 2.13 -26.38 7.71
CA TRP A 62 0.68 -26.15 7.59
C TRP A 62 0.24 -24.73 7.89
N PRO A 63 0.62 -24.11 9.03
CA PRO A 63 0.27 -22.72 9.30
C PRO A 63 0.95 -21.75 8.31
N LEU A 64 2.20 -22.02 7.89
CA LEU A 64 2.87 -21.22 6.85
C LEU A 64 2.11 -21.22 5.52
N LEU A 65 1.73 -22.41 5.04
CA LEU A 65 0.97 -22.56 3.80
C LEU A 65 -0.42 -21.94 3.90
N TYR A 66 -1.08 -22.11 5.05
CA TYR A 66 -2.38 -21.50 5.31
C TYR A 66 -2.28 -19.97 5.27
N GLN A 67 -1.28 -19.39 5.94
CA GLN A 67 -1.06 -17.95 5.94
C GLN A 67 -0.75 -17.42 4.54
N LEU A 68 0.13 -18.08 3.80
CA LEU A 68 0.45 -17.69 2.43
C LEU A 68 -0.78 -17.79 1.51
N PHE A 69 -1.57 -18.85 1.66
CA PHE A 69 -2.82 -19.01 0.91
C PHE A 69 -3.80 -17.87 1.18
N TRP A 70 -3.97 -17.48 2.45
CA TRP A 70 -4.84 -16.37 2.81
C TRP A 70 -4.36 -15.04 2.27
N GLU A 71 -3.06 -14.76 2.36
CA GLU A 71 -2.48 -13.51 1.92
C GLU A 71 -2.45 -13.38 0.39
N GLN A 72 -2.11 -14.46 -0.33
CA GLN A 72 -1.88 -14.42 -1.77
C GLN A 72 -3.13 -14.70 -2.61
N ILE A 73 -4.09 -15.45 -2.07
CA ILE A 73 -5.29 -15.84 -2.83
C ILE A 73 -6.53 -15.17 -2.27
N VAL A 74 -6.77 -15.30 -0.96
CA VAL A 74 -8.05 -14.87 -0.40
C VAL A 74 -8.15 -13.35 -0.28
N SER A 75 -7.09 -12.68 0.17
CA SER A 75 -7.03 -11.22 0.29
C SER A 75 -7.30 -10.49 -1.04
N PRO A 76 -6.61 -10.80 -2.16
CA PRO A 76 -6.86 -10.09 -3.42
C PRO A 76 -8.26 -10.38 -4.00
N ILE A 77 -8.79 -11.60 -3.81
CA ILE A 77 -10.16 -11.92 -4.23
C ILE A 77 -11.16 -11.06 -3.46
N TRP A 78 -11.00 -10.95 -2.13
CA TRP A 78 -11.88 -10.12 -1.31
C TRP A 78 -11.79 -8.64 -1.66
N GLN A 79 -10.58 -8.13 -1.87
CA GLN A 79 -10.40 -6.75 -2.31
C GLN A 79 -11.06 -6.52 -3.67
N GLY A 80 -10.84 -7.41 -4.64
CA GLY A 80 -11.48 -7.34 -5.96
C GLY A 80 -13.01 -7.37 -5.87
N MET A 81 -13.56 -8.20 -5.00
CA MET A 81 -14.99 -8.29 -4.76
C MET A 81 -15.56 -7.01 -4.16
N LEU A 82 -14.90 -6.45 -3.14
CA LEU A 82 -15.31 -5.19 -2.50
C LEU A 82 -15.23 -4.01 -3.47
N TRP A 83 -14.17 -3.91 -4.26
CA TRP A 83 -14.03 -2.89 -5.30
C TRP A 83 -15.03 -3.08 -6.44
N GLY A 84 -15.32 -4.31 -6.83
CA GLY A 84 -16.33 -4.64 -7.84
C GLY A 84 -17.73 -4.21 -7.39
N LEU A 85 -18.14 -4.62 -6.19
CA LEU A 85 -19.42 -4.21 -5.59
C LEU A 85 -19.49 -2.69 -5.39
N GLY A 86 -18.42 -2.07 -4.88
CA GLY A 86 -18.32 -0.63 -4.71
C GLY A 86 -18.45 0.13 -6.04
N GLY A 87 -17.84 -0.38 -7.11
CA GLY A 87 -17.93 0.20 -8.46
C GLY A 87 -19.36 0.15 -9.02
N VAL A 88 -20.05 -0.98 -8.86
CA VAL A 88 -21.46 -1.12 -9.27
C VAL A 88 -22.35 -0.17 -8.47
N ALA A 89 -22.16 -0.11 -7.16
CA ALA A 89 -22.91 0.80 -6.29
C ALA A 89 -22.69 2.27 -6.69
N LEU A 90 -21.44 2.66 -6.95
CA LEU A 90 -21.08 4.02 -7.38
C LEU A 90 -21.69 4.37 -8.75
N TYR A 91 -21.71 3.41 -9.68
CA TYR A 91 -22.34 3.58 -10.99
C TYR A 91 -23.84 3.87 -10.85
N HIS A 92 -24.55 3.07 -10.06
CA HIS A 92 -25.98 3.27 -9.81
C HIS A 92 -26.25 4.59 -9.08
N ALA A 93 -25.45 4.94 -8.07
CA ALA A 93 -25.56 6.21 -7.37
C ALA A 93 -25.41 7.39 -8.33
N ARG A 94 -24.39 7.36 -9.20
CA ARG A 94 -24.17 8.40 -10.22
C ARG A 94 -25.33 8.48 -11.21
N PHE A 95 -25.86 7.35 -11.66
CA PHE A 95 -27.00 7.30 -12.58
C PHE A 95 -28.26 7.92 -11.97
N VAL A 96 -28.58 7.57 -10.72
CA VAL A 96 -29.72 8.18 -9.99
C VAL A 96 -29.49 9.67 -9.81
N PHE A 97 -28.28 10.08 -9.41
CA PHE A 97 -27.96 11.49 -9.20
C PHE A 97 -28.09 12.31 -10.48
N ALA A 98 -27.64 11.76 -11.62
CA ALA A 98 -27.80 12.40 -12.93
C ALA A 98 -29.28 12.55 -13.32
N LYS A 99 -30.11 11.51 -13.06
CA LYS A 99 -31.56 11.60 -13.29
C LYS A 99 -32.24 12.65 -12.40
N VAL A 100 -31.90 12.69 -11.12
CA VAL A 100 -32.41 13.70 -10.18
C VAL A 100 -32.01 15.11 -10.61
N HIS A 101 -30.78 15.28 -11.10
CA HIS A 101 -30.32 16.56 -11.64
C HIS A 101 -31.04 16.95 -12.94
N ALA A 102 -31.32 16.00 -13.83
CA ALA A 102 -32.03 16.25 -15.07
C ALA A 102 -33.52 16.57 -14.87
N GLN A 103 -34.13 16.13 -13.77
CA GLN A 103 -35.52 16.44 -13.41
C GLN A 103 -35.69 17.79 -12.70
N ARG A 104 -34.60 18.51 -12.38
CA ARG A 104 -34.72 19.87 -11.86
C ARG A 104 -35.14 20.78 -13.01
N PRO A 105 -36.26 21.52 -12.90
CA PRO A 105 -36.65 22.49 -13.91
C PRO A 105 -35.51 23.50 -14.10
N PRO A 106 -35.28 23.99 -15.33
CA PRO A 106 -34.26 25.01 -15.57
C PRO A 106 -34.53 26.19 -14.62
N PRO A 107 -33.51 26.68 -13.90
CA PRO A 107 -33.70 27.83 -13.03
C PRO A 107 -34.18 29.00 -13.90
N VAL A 108 -35.35 29.55 -13.57
CA VAL A 108 -35.79 30.84 -14.10
C VAL A 108 -34.71 31.84 -13.70
N THR A 109 -34.14 32.54 -14.68
CA THR A 109 -33.01 33.46 -14.49
C THR A 109 -33.54 34.87 -14.18
N PRO A 110 -33.61 35.34 -12.91
CA PRO A 110 -33.56 36.75 -12.65
C PRO A 110 -32.10 37.15 -12.42
N GLY A 111 -31.61 38.13 -13.18
CA GLY A 111 -30.52 39.02 -12.79
C GLY A 111 -29.19 38.36 -12.37
N ARG A 112 -28.26 38.30 -13.32
CA ARG A 112 -26.83 38.04 -13.14
C ARG A 112 -26.23 38.83 -11.95
N SER A 113 -26.06 38.16 -10.81
CA SER A 113 -25.09 38.53 -9.78
C SER A 113 -24.27 37.27 -9.45
N ALA A 114 -23.08 37.18 -10.05
CA ALA A 114 -22.17 36.08 -9.86
C ALA A 114 -21.55 36.16 -8.46
N LYS A 115 -22.24 35.60 -7.46
CA LYS A 115 -21.66 35.41 -6.13
C LYS A 115 -20.58 34.31 -6.23
N PRO A 116 -19.35 34.54 -5.72
CA PRO A 116 -18.24 33.60 -5.86
C PRO A 116 -18.58 32.26 -5.22
N PHE A 117 -18.17 31.15 -5.85
CA PHE A 117 -18.42 29.76 -5.42
C PHE A 117 -18.22 29.52 -3.92
N LEU A 118 -17.23 30.18 -3.33
CA LEU A 118 -16.92 30.17 -1.90
C LEU A 118 -18.10 30.66 -1.04
N SER A 119 -18.76 31.74 -1.43
CA SER A 119 -19.92 32.28 -0.71
C SER A 119 -21.14 31.34 -0.77
N GLN A 120 -21.30 30.61 -1.87
CA GLN A 120 -22.37 29.61 -2.00
C GLN A 120 -22.09 28.36 -1.15
N LEU A 121 -20.81 27.98 -1.04
CA LEU A 121 -20.37 26.88 -0.19
C LEU A 121 -20.50 27.24 1.30
N LEU A 122 -20.08 28.45 1.68
CA LEU A 122 -20.24 29.01 3.03
C LEU A 122 -21.71 29.16 3.44
N ALA A 123 -22.58 29.62 2.52
CA ALA A 123 -24.01 29.71 2.76
C ALA A 123 -24.66 28.32 2.96
N ARG A 124 -24.22 27.31 2.20
CA ARG A 124 -24.71 25.93 2.35
C ARG A 124 -24.26 25.25 3.64
N LEU A 125 -23.15 25.70 4.22
CA LEU A 125 -22.61 25.21 5.49
C LEU A 125 -23.18 25.95 6.72
N GLY A 126 -24.18 26.83 6.54
CA GLY A 126 -24.77 27.61 7.65
C GLY A 126 -23.88 28.74 8.17
N LEU A 127 -22.74 29.01 7.50
CA LEU A 127 -21.75 30.04 7.83
C LEU A 127 -21.94 31.33 7.02
N GLY A 128 -23.09 31.47 6.35
CA GLY A 128 -23.39 32.62 5.49
C GLY A 128 -23.43 33.99 6.20
N GLY A 129 -23.41 34.02 7.53
CA GLY A 129 -23.35 35.25 8.33
C GLY A 129 -21.95 35.81 8.60
N LEU A 130 -20.88 35.11 8.20
CA LEU A 130 -19.49 35.53 8.44
C LEU A 130 -18.86 36.29 7.27
N ALA A 131 -19.63 36.55 6.21
CA ALA A 131 -19.23 37.32 5.05
C ALA A 131 -20.17 38.52 4.87
N ILE A 132 -20.15 39.44 5.85
CA ILE A 132 -20.57 40.83 5.71
C ILE A 132 -19.36 41.68 6.11
#